data_AF-A0AAD1XMQ1-F1
#
_entry.id   AF-A0AAD1XMQ1-F1
#
_cell.length_a   1.000
_cell.length_b   1.000
_cell.length_c   1.000
_cell.angle_alpha   90.00
_cell.angle_beta   90.00
_cell.angle_gamma   90.00
#
_symmetry.space_group_name_H-M   'P 1'
#
loop_
_entity.id
_entity.type
_entity.pdbx_description
1 polymer ?
#
loop_
_entity_poly.entity_id
_entity_poly.type
_entity_poly.pdbx_seq_one_letter_code
_entity_poly.pdbx_strand_id
1 'polypeptide(L)'
;MKDSKTSLSAFSLNFISGTIAGICGTVVGHPLDTIKTKIQLSQGKYGGIQTFNNIVVREVKGSYSKAFLKLFNGITYPIIGNAPIVATIFSVNTLCNNLFQGSDIPQTCSIFISGFIAGASISIFLTPTELLKIRKQAMKLKKITYPQIIKQQYKSLGIKGLYQGYCITLIKCTFPYGIFFVTNYKLREIFNLDLDQNTSFLLLVKKVFAAGIGGQCHWLCAYPLDVIKSNIQNSRNNLRIIHTARRLYMRHGLLHFYKGISVVLLRTFPFTAINLLVYESISSKLTKLAFQ
;
A
#
# COMPACT_ATOMS: atom_id res chain seq x y z
N MET A 1 35.15 29.51 -7.63
CA MET A 1 34.37 28.34 -8.09
C MET A 1 34.75 27.15 -7.21
N LYS A 2 33.77 26.44 -6.63
CA LYS A 2 33.83 25.55 -5.43
C LYS A 2 33.67 26.37 -4.13
N ASP A 3 32.66 26.23 -3.29
CA ASP A 3 31.77 25.10 -2.98
C ASP A 3 30.34 25.58 -2.69
N SER A 4 29.38 25.26 -3.57
CA SER A 4 27.96 25.24 -3.21
C SER A 4 27.62 23.84 -2.72
N LYS A 5 27.98 23.51 -1.47
CA LYS A 5 27.40 22.36 -0.78
C LYS A 5 25.91 22.63 -0.62
N THR A 6 25.11 22.14 -1.56
CA THR A 6 23.65 22.18 -1.49
C THR A 6 23.21 21.37 -0.27
N SER A 7 22.93 22.04 0.84
CA SER A 7 22.22 21.43 1.96
C SER A 7 20.88 20.92 1.44
N LEU A 8 20.65 19.61 1.54
CA LEU A 8 19.35 19.06 1.15
C LEU A 8 18.28 19.66 2.07
N SER A 9 17.20 20.17 1.48
CA SER A 9 16.04 20.62 2.25
C SER A 9 15.45 19.45 3.06
N ALA A 10 14.83 19.76 4.21
CA ALA A 10 14.16 18.76 5.05
C ALA A 10 13.13 17.93 4.26
N PHE A 11 12.45 18.56 3.29
CA PHE A 11 11.54 17.87 2.38
C PHE A 11 12.27 16.84 1.50
N SER A 12 13.38 17.21 0.85
CA SER A 12 14.16 16.31 0.00
C SER A 12 14.71 15.12 0.80
N LEU A 13 15.18 15.34 2.02
CA LEU A 13 15.66 14.27 2.92
C LEU A 13 14.54 13.26 3.23
N ASN A 14 13.38 13.76 3.66
CA ASN A 14 12.23 12.91 4.01
C ASN A 14 11.67 12.19 2.77
N PHE A 15 11.63 12.87 1.63
CA PHE A 15 11.17 12.30 0.37
C PHE A 15 12.07 11.15 -0.12
N ILE A 16 13.39 11.34 -0.15
CA ILE A 16 14.35 10.31 -0.58
C ILE A 16 14.31 9.12 0.39
N SER A 17 14.39 9.40 1.70
CA SER A 17 14.35 8.37 2.74
C SER A 17 13.05 7.57 2.69
N GLY A 18 11.91 8.25 2.56
CA GLY A 18 10.60 7.61 2.42
C GLY A 18 10.43 6.82 1.13
N THR A 19 11.00 7.29 0.02
CA THR A 19 10.93 6.59 -1.26
C THR A 19 11.74 5.29 -1.24
N ILE A 20 12.96 5.33 -0.71
CA ILE A 20 13.80 4.11 -0.58
C ILE A 20 13.16 3.14 0.41
N ALA A 21 12.68 3.63 1.56
CA ALA A 21 11.94 2.83 2.52
C ALA A 21 10.73 2.13 1.89
N GLY A 22 9.88 2.87 1.16
CA GLY A 22 8.69 2.31 0.52
C GLY A 22 8.99 1.30 -0.58
N ILE A 23 10.11 1.46 -1.31
CA ILE A 23 10.57 0.46 -2.29
C ILE A 23 10.99 -0.82 -1.56
N CYS A 24 11.83 -0.73 -0.51
CA CYS A 24 12.23 -1.88 0.30
C CYS A 24 11.02 -2.57 0.96
N GLY A 25 10.09 -1.80 1.51
CA GLY A 25 8.81 -2.28 2.03
C GLY A 25 8.01 -3.02 0.97
N THR A 26 7.90 -2.47 -0.23
CA THR A 26 7.22 -3.11 -1.35
C THR A 26 7.88 -4.45 -1.68
N VAL A 27 9.21 -4.52 -1.78
CA VAL A 27 9.92 -5.79 -2.06
C VAL A 27 9.62 -6.86 -1.00
N VAL A 28 9.66 -6.51 0.29
CA VAL A 28 9.38 -7.44 1.38
C VAL A 28 7.91 -7.87 1.41
N GLY A 29 6.98 -6.94 1.16
CA GLY A 29 5.55 -7.20 1.23
C GLY A 29 4.94 -7.84 -0.03
N HIS A 30 5.60 -7.71 -1.18
CA HIS A 30 5.04 -8.09 -2.49
C HIS A 30 4.66 -9.57 -2.60
N PRO A 31 5.42 -10.54 -2.03
CA PRO A 31 5.03 -11.94 -2.09
C PRO A 31 3.65 -12.22 -1.46
N LEU A 32 3.38 -11.61 -0.29
CA LEU A 32 2.10 -11.73 0.40
C LEU A 32 0.98 -10.98 -0.36
N ASP A 33 1.30 -9.85 -0.98
CA ASP A 33 0.37 -9.14 -1.88
C ASP A 33 -0.06 -10.01 -3.06
N THR A 34 0.88 -10.73 -3.69
CA THR A 34 0.56 -11.64 -4.80
C THR A 34 -0.32 -12.81 -4.35
N ILE A 35 -0.06 -13.37 -3.16
CA ILE A 35 -0.91 -14.43 -2.59
C ILE A 35 -2.31 -13.87 -2.31
N LYS A 36 -2.40 -12.71 -1.66
CA LYS A 36 -3.65 -12.00 -1.39
C LYS A 36 -4.48 -11.80 -2.66
N THR A 37 -3.91 -11.20 -3.71
CA THR A 37 -4.67 -10.91 -4.94
C THR A 37 -5.13 -12.18 -5.64
N LYS A 38 -4.31 -13.24 -5.68
CA LYS A 38 -4.72 -14.55 -6.22
C LYS A 38 -5.86 -15.17 -5.41
N ILE A 39 -5.86 -15.04 -4.08
CA ILE A 39 -6.98 -15.49 -3.23
C ILE A 39 -8.26 -14.70 -3.55
N GLN A 40 -8.18 -13.37 -3.57
CA GLN A 40 -9.33 -12.48 -3.82
C GLN A 40 -9.97 -12.70 -5.20
N LEU A 41 -9.17 -13.04 -6.21
CA LEU A 41 -9.64 -13.29 -7.58
C LEU A 41 -10.02 -14.75 -7.85
N SER A 42 -9.71 -15.67 -6.94
CA SER A 42 -10.06 -17.08 -7.11
C SER A 42 -11.53 -17.34 -6.75
N GLN A 43 -12.19 -18.20 -7.53
CA GLN A 43 -13.57 -18.62 -7.28
C GLN A 43 -13.68 -19.61 -6.10
N GLY A 44 -12.62 -20.36 -5.79
CA GLY A 44 -12.61 -21.38 -4.72
C GLY A 44 -12.18 -20.84 -3.35
N LYS A 45 -12.52 -21.56 -2.27
CA LYS A 45 -12.14 -21.22 -0.89
C LYS A 45 -10.70 -21.65 -0.57
N TYR A 46 -9.71 -21.02 -1.20
CA TYR A 46 -8.30 -21.31 -0.92
C TYR A 46 -7.72 -20.36 0.11
N GLY A 47 -6.98 -20.92 1.08
CA GLY A 47 -6.14 -20.15 2.00
C GLY A 47 -4.79 -19.72 1.36
N GLY A 48 -3.97 -19.02 2.15
CA GLY A 48 -2.61 -18.59 1.74
C GLY A 48 -1.71 -19.73 1.29
N ILE A 49 -1.57 -20.74 2.15
CA ILE A 49 -0.70 -21.90 1.92
C ILE A 49 -1.17 -22.70 0.70
N GLN A 50 -2.47 -22.95 0.59
CA GLN A 50 -3.05 -23.66 -0.56
C GLN A 50 -2.84 -22.88 -1.87
N THR A 51 -2.92 -21.54 -1.82
CA THR A 51 -2.64 -20.70 -2.99
C THR A 51 -1.17 -20.79 -3.40
N PHE A 52 -0.25 -20.78 -2.44
CA PHE A 52 1.18 -20.97 -2.73
C PHE A 52 1.47 -22.35 -3.32
N ASN A 53 0.93 -23.41 -2.72
CA ASN A 53 1.07 -24.77 -3.23
C ASN A 53 0.48 -24.91 -4.65
N ASN A 54 -0.63 -24.24 -4.94
CA ASN A 54 -1.18 -24.17 -6.29
C ASN A 54 -0.23 -23.48 -7.28
N ILE A 55 0.52 -22.45 -6.87
CA ILE A 55 1.54 -21.82 -7.72
C ILE A 55 2.66 -22.82 -7.97
N VAL A 56 3.18 -23.46 -6.93
CA VAL A 56 4.25 -24.48 -7.02
C VAL A 56 3.87 -25.57 -8.02
N VAL A 57 2.71 -26.20 -7.82
CA VAL A 57 2.26 -27.34 -8.62
C VAL A 57 1.83 -26.92 -10.03
N ARG A 58 0.97 -25.89 -10.15
CA ARG A 58 0.27 -25.59 -11.41
C ARG A 58 0.98 -24.56 -12.29
N GLU A 59 1.72 -23.61 -11.71
CA GLU A 59 2.34 -22.52 -12.47
C GLU A 59 3.83 -22.76 -12.76
N VAL A 60 4.52 -23.52 -11.91
CA VAL A 60 5.98 -23.75 -12.04
C VAL A 60 6.41 -25.22 -11.96
N LYS A 61 5.46 -26.16 -12.15
CA LYS A 61 5.71 -27.60 -12.30
C LYS A 61 6.56 -28.20 -11.17
N GLY A 62 6.28 -27.84 -9.92
CA GLY A 62 6.90 -28.42 -8.72
C GLY A 62 8.15 -27.70 -8.19
N SER A 63 8.64 -26.65 -8.85
CA SER A 63 9.85 -25.96 -8.41
C SER A 63 9.56 -24.82 -7.42
N TYR A 64 9.94 -25.00 -6.15
CA TYR A 64 9.75 -24.00 -5.10
C TYR A 64 10.51 -22.69 -5.35
N SER A 65 11.74 -22.74 -5.88
CA SER A 65 12.52 -21.54 -6.21
C SER A 65 11.84 -20.70 -7.30
N LYS A 66 11.37 -21.35 -8.37
CA LYS A 66 10.59 -20.69 -9.43
C LYS A 66 9.26 -20.16 -8.90
N ALA A 67 8.62 -20.85 -7.95
CA ALA A 67 7.38 -20.40 -7.32
C ALA A 67 7.62 -19.11 -6.52
N PHE A 68 8.71 -19.05 -5.75
CA PHE A 68 9.08 -17.87 -5.01
C PHE A 68 9.35 -16.67 -5.94
N LEU A 69 10.13 -16.85 -7.00
CA LEU A 69 10.35 -15.80 -8.01
C LEU A 69 9.04 -15.38 -8.70
N LYS A 70 8.11 -16.30 -8.92
CA LYS A 70 6.79 -16.01 -9.49
C LYS A 70 5.96 -15.08 -8.60
N LEU A 71 6.17 -15.10 -7.29
CA LEU A 71 5.49 -14.18 -6.36
C LEU A 71 5.88 -12.71 -6.60
N PHE A 72 7.03 -12.43 -7.21
CA PHE A 72 7.47 -11.09 -7.59
C PHE A 72 6.85 -10.57 -8.91
N ASN A 73 6.05 -11.40 -9.59
CA ASN A 73 5.36 -10.96 -10.79
C ASN A 73 4.37 -9.82 -10.45
N GLY A 74 4.43 -8.72 -11.20
CA GLY A 74 3.59 -7.54 -10.94
C GLY A 74 4.23 -6.43 -10.09
N ILE A 75 5.48 -6.59 -9.62
CA ILE A 75 6.12 -5.64 -8.68
C ILE A 75 6.55 -4.30 -9.31
N THR A 76 6.74 -4.26 -10.63
CA THR A 76 7.31 -3.11 -11.33
C THR A 76 6.54 -1.80 -11.11
N TYR A 77 5.22 -1.81 -11.29
CA TYR A 77 4.41 -0.60 -11.13
C TYR A 77 4.24 -0.15 -9.68
N PRO A 78 4.13 -1.06 -8.69
CA PRO A 78 4.27 -0.70 -7.28
C PRO A 78 5.58 0.03 -6.95
N ILE A 79 6.72 -0.42 -7.50
CA ILE A 79 8.02 0.25 -7.29
C ILE A 79 8.02 1.65 -7.92
N ILE A 80 7.61 1.75 -9.20
CA ILE A 80 7.56 3.03 -9.92
C ILE A 80 6.58 4.02 -9.26
N GLY A 81 5.43 3.51 -8.79
CA GLY A 81 4.40 4.29 -8.14
C GLY A 81 4.75 4.77 -6.74
N ASN A 82 5.80 4.25 -6.11
CA ASN A 82 6.09 4.53 -4.71
C ASN A 82 6.50 6.00 -4.49
N ALA A 83 7.38 6.54 -5.35
CA ALA A 83 7.86 7.91 -5.23
C ALA A 83 6.73 8.97 -5.21
N PRO A 84 5.80 9.02 -6.20
CA PRO A 84 4.72 10.01 -6.18
C PRO A 84 3.76 9.82 -5.00
N ILE A 85 3.53 8.58 -4.55
CA ILE A 85 2.74 8.30 -3.35
C ILE A 85 3.39 8.90 -2.11
N VAL A 86 4.69 8.69 -1.92
CA VAL A 86 5.46 9.21 -0.79
C VAL A 86 5.51 10.74 -0.82
N ALA A 87 5.76 11.36 -1.98
CA ALA A 87 5.69 12.80 -2.14
C ALA A 87 4.33 13.35 -1.71
N THR A 88 3.25 12.70 -2.14
CA THR A 88 1.88 13.11 -1.81
C THR A 88 1.63 13.06 -0.30
N ILE A 89 2.06 12.00 0.38
CA ILE A 89 1.91 11.86 1.83
C ILE A 89 2.61 13.02 2.56
N PHE A 90 3.87 13.29 2.23
CA PHE A 90 4.63 14.36 2.89
C PHE A 90 4.06 15.75 2.58
N SER A 91 3.71 16.02 1.32
CA SER A 91 3.11 17.30 0.93
C SER A 91 1.77 17.54 1.64
N VAL A 92 0.89 16.53 1.68
CA VAL A 92 -0.40 16.65 2.37
C VAL A 92 -0.20 16.84 3.88
N ASN A 93 0.73 16.11 4.49
CA ASN A 93 1.04 16.30 5.91
C ASN A 93 1.53 17.73 6.20
N THR A 94 2.45 18.27 5.39
CA THR A 94 2.92 19.66 5.55
C THR A 94 1.78 20.66 5.38
N LEU A 95 0.95 20.49 4.35
CA LEU A 95 -0.19 21.38 4.10
C LEU A 95 -1.19 21.34 5.26
N CYS A 96 -1.55 20.15 5.74
CA CYS A 96 -2.52 20.01 6.82
C CYS A 96 -1.96 20.54 8.14
N ASN A 97 -0.68 20.26 8.45
CA ASN A 97 -0.03 20.83 9.64
C ASN A 97 -0.09 22.36 9.63
N ASN A 98 0.21 22.98 8.49
CA ASN A 98 0.14 24.45 8.36
C ASN A 98 -1.30 24.98 8.48
N LEU A 99 -2.28 24.27 7.92
CA LEU A 99 -3.69 24.67 7.98
C LEU A 99 -4.29 24.55 9.38
N PHE A 100 -3.88 23.54 10.15
CA PHE A 100 -4.39 23.28 11.48
C PHE A 100 -3.56 23.92 12.60
N GLN A 101 -2.40 24.49 12.28
CA GLN A 101 -1.57 25.21 13.24
C GLN A 101 -2.33 26.42 13.81
N GLY A 102 -2.52 26.46 15.13
CA GLY A 102 -3.26 27.53 15.80
C GLY A 102 -4.78 27.44 15.66
N SER A 103 -5.32 26.33 15.15
CA SER A 103 -6.76 26.08 15.14
C SER A 103 -7.24 25.42 16.44
N ASP A 104 -8.47 25.72 16.87
CA ASP A 104 -9.12 25.10 18.06
C ASP A 104 -9.61 23.66 17.81
N ILE A 105 -9.26 23.07 16.67
CA ILE A 105 -9.70 21.72 16.29
C ILE A 105 -8.92 20.69 17.10
N PRO A 106 -9.57 19.69 17.73
CA PRO A 106 -8.87 18.64 18.45
C PRO A 106 -7.82 17.94 17.58
N GLN A 107 -6.62 17.72 18.12
CA GLN A 107 -5.49 17.16 17.37
C GLN A 107 -5.83 15.82 16.70
N THR A 108 -6.65 14.99 17.36
CA THR A 108 -7.11 13.71 16.78
C THR A 108 -7.95 13.90 15.51
N CYS A 109 -8.82 14.92 15.48
CA CYS A 109 -9.62 15.27 14.31
C CYS A 109 -8.73 15.81 13.17
N SER A 110 -7.79 16.70 13.50
CA SER A 110 -6.81 17.22 12.53
C SER A 110 -5.99 16.10 11.88
N ILE A 111 -5.52 15.13 12.67
CA ILE A 111 -4.78 13.96 12.18
C ILE A 111 -5.67 13.06 11.31
N PHE A 112 -6.92 12.85 11.71
CA PHE A 112 -7.88 12.09 10.92
C PHE A 112 -8.13 12.74 9.56
N ILE A 113 -8.38 14.05 9.52
CA ILE A 113 -8.63 14.81 8.29
C ILE A 113 -7.38 14.81 7.40
N SER A 114 -6.20 15.01 7.98
CA SER A 114 -4.92 14.86 7.27
C SER A 114 -4.80 13.49 6.59
N GLY A 115 -5.15 12.43 7.33
CA GLY A 115 -5.18 11.07 6.80
C GLY A 115 -6.20 10.87 5.69
N PHE A 116 -7.39 11.45 5.83
CA PHE A 116 -8.44 11.39 4.82
C PHE A 116 -8.00 12.07 3.51
N ILE A 117 -7.45 13.28 3.60
CA ILE A 117 -6.95 14.04 2.44
C ILE A 117 -5.78 13.29 1.80
N ALA A 118 -4.85 12.75 2.61
CA ALA A 118 -3.73 11.98 2.10
C ALA A 118 -4.21 10.75 1.33
N GLY A 119 -5.16 10.00 1.90
CA GLY A 119 -5.79 8.87 1.23
C GLY A 119 -6.47 9.26 -0.09
N ALA A 120 -7.13 10.42 -0.13
CA ALA A 120 -7.75 10.94 -1.34
C ALA A 120 -6.69 11.21 -2.43
N SER A 121 -5.65 11.96 -2.10
CA SER A 121 -4.60 12.36 -3.04
C SER A 121 -3.78 11.17 -3.55
N ILE A 122 -3.45 10.21 -2.68
CA ILE A 122 -2.72 8.98 -3.04
C ILE A 122 -3.49 8.16 -4.09
N SER A 123 -4.83 8.16 -4.03
CA SER A 123 -5.66 7.33 -4.91
C SER A 123 -5.47 7.62 -6.39
N ILE A 124 -5.03 8.83 -6.75
CA ILE A 124 -4.72 9.26 -8.13
C ILE A 124 -3.57 8.42 -8.70
N PHE A 125 -2.48 8.30 -7.95
CA PHE A 125 -1.29 7.54 -8.38
C PHE A 125 -1.44 6.03 -8.11
N LEU A 126 -2.18 5.68 -7.06
CA LEU A 126 -2.37 4.29 -6.65
C LEU A 126 -3.27 3.51 -7.61
N THR A 127 -4.29 4.14 -8.19
CA THR A 127 -5.26 3.44 -9.06
C THR A 127 -4.62 2.78 -10.29
N PRO A 128 -3.87 3.50 -11.15
CA PRO A 128 -3.27 2.88 -12.33
C PRO A 128 -2.18 1.86 -11.95
N THR A 129 -1.43 2.10 -10.88
CA THR A 129 -0.36 1.20 -10.42
C THR A 129 -0.93 -0.10 -9.85
N GLU A 130 -1.99 -0.03 -9.04
CA GLU A 130 -2.71 -1.22 -8.54
C GLU A 130 -3.38 -1.99 -9.67
N LEU A 131 -4.01 -1.31 -10.64
CA LEU A 131 -4.67 -1.96 -11.78
C LEU A 131 -3.69 -2.83 -12.58
N LEU A 132 -2.51 -2.27 -12.90
CA LEU A 132 -1.48 -2.98 -13.65
C LEU A 132 -0.90 -4.14 -12.84
N LYS A 133 -0.68 -3.96 -11.53
CA LYS A 133 -0.28 -5.04 -10.61
C LYS A 133 -1.30 -6.18 -10.63
N ILE A 134 -2.57 -5.87 -10.38
CA ILE A 134 -3.65 -6.86 -10.23
C ILE A 134 -3.82 -7.65 -11.52
N ARG A 135 -3.87 -6.98 -12.68
CA ARG A 135 -3.99 -7.69 -13.97
C ARG A 135 -2.79 -8.57 -14.28
N LYS A 136 -1.58 -8.11 -13.95
CA LYS A 136 -0.36 -8.92 -14.12
C LYS A 136 -0.35 -10.16 -13.22
N GLN A 137 -0.87 -10.06 -11.99
CA GLN A 137 -0.95 -11.16 -11.02
C GLN A 137 -2.11 -12.14 -11.31
N ALA A 138 -3.22 -11.64 -11.87
CA ALA A 138 -4.41 -12.45 -12.17
C ALA A 138 -4.22 -13.41 -13.35
N MET A 139 -3.40 -13.05 -14.33
CA MET A 139 -3.24 -13.83 -15.56
C MET A 139 -2.34 -15.05 -15.36
N LYS A 140 -2.94 -16.24 -15.40
CA LYS A 140 -2.31 -17.51 -15.04
C LYS A 140 -1.36 -18.10 -16.08
N LEU A 141 -1.46 -17.74 -17.37
CA LEU A 141 -0.82 -18.53 -18.45
C LEU A 141 -0.09 -17.75 -19.55
N LYS A 142 -0.37 -16.47 -19.79
CA LYS A 142 0.31 -15.70 -20.85
C LYS A 142 1.42 -14.82 -20.30
N LYS A 143 2.61 -14.86 -20.91
CA LYS A 143 3.68 -13.86 -20.73
C LYS A 143 3.24 -12.51 -21.34
N ILE A 144 2.20 -11.89 -20.78
CA ILE A 144 1.75 -10.58 -21.22
C ILE A 144 2.65 -9.52 -20.61
N THR A 145 3.18 -8.61 -21.41
CA THR A 145 4.02 -7.48 -20.96
C THR A 145 3.14 -6.31 -20.52
N TYR A 146 3.67 -5.40 -19.69
CA TYR A 146 2.89 -4.23 -19.26
C TYR A 146 2.41 -3.35 -20.42
N PRO A 147 3.22 -3.08 -21.47
CA PRO A 147 2.74 -2.35 -22.65
C PRO A 147 1.53 -3.01 -23.31
N GLN A 148 1.47 -4.35 -23.32
CA GLN A 148 0.31 -5.07 -23.83
C GLN A 148 -0.92 -4.88 -22.94
N ILE A 149 -0.77 -4.90 -21.60
CA ILE A 149 -1.88 -4.61 -20.66
C ILE A 149 -2.40 -3.19 -20.88
N ILE A 150 -1.50 -2.21 -20.97
CA ILE A 150 -1.84 -0.79 -21.20
C ILE A 150 -2.53 -0.62 -22.54
N LYS A 151 -1.96 -1.17 -23.63
CA LYS A 151 -2.55 -1.11 -24.97
C LYS A 151 -3.93 -1.76 -25.00
N GLN A 152 -4.11 -2.90 -24.34
CA GLN A 152 -5.40 -3.57 -24.24
C GLN A 152 -6.42 -2.70 -23.49
N GLN A 153 -6.03 -2.08 -22.37
CA GLN A 153 -6.92 -1.19 -21.62
C GLN A 153 -7.32 0.03 -22.40
N TYR A 154 -6.33 0.70 -22.99
CA TYR A 154 -6.54 1.89 -23.80
C TYR A 154 -7.46 1.61 -24.99
N LYS A 155 -7.27 0.49 -25.69
CA LYS A 155 -8.16 0.09 -26.80
C LYS A 155 -9.59 -0.22 -26.34
N SER A 156 -9.78 -0.75 -25.13
CA SER A 156 -11.11 -1.17 -24.65
C SER A 156 -11.94 -0.04 -24.03
N LEU A 157 -11.31 0.86 -23.28
CA LEU A 157 -12.00 1.84 -22.43
C LEU A 157 -11.32 3.23 -22.48
N GLY A 158 -10.37 3.44 -23.38
CA GLY A 158 -9.57 4.66 -23.45
C GLY A 158 -8.74 4.89 -22.19
N ILE A 159 -8.49 6.17 -21.88
CA ILE A 159 -7.73 6.57 -20.69
C ILE A 159 -8.45 6.21 -19.38
N LYS A 160 -9.79 6.20 -19.39
CA LYS A 160 -10.63 5.78 -18.25
C LYS A 160 -10.39 4.32 -17.89
N GLY A 161 -9.93 3.49 -18.83
CA GLY A 161 -9.54 2.10 -18.59
C GLY A 161 -8.35 1.95 -17.63
N LEU A 162 -7.43 2.91 -17.60
CA LEU A 162 -6.30 2.92 -16.65
C LEU A 162 -6.73 3.33 -15.23
N TYR A 163 -7.85 4.05 -15.13
CA TYR A 163 -8.47 4.48 -13.87
C TYR A 163 -9.71 3.65 -13.51
N GLN A 164 -9.85 2.45 -14.09
CA GLN A 164 -10.94 1.56 -13.76
C GLN A 164 -10.90 1.21 -12.26
N GLY A 165 -12.03 1.41 -11.57
CA GLY A 165 -12.11 1.26 -10.12
C GLY A 165 -11.59 2.47 -9.31
N TYR A 166 -11.34 3.62 -9.91
CA TYR A 166 -10.89 4.82 -9.19
C TYR A 166 -11.81 5.20 -8.01
N CYS A 167 -13.13 5.27 -8.19
CA CYS A 167 -14.04 5.67 -7.12
C CYS A 167 -14.01 4.71 -5.92
N ILE A 168 -13.89 3.40 -6.16
CA ILE A 168 -13.78 2.44 -5.05
C ILE A 168 -12.40 2.50 -4.40
N THR A 169 -11.33 2.76 -5.16
CA THR A 169 -9.98 3.02 -4.61
C THR A 169 -9.97 4.27 -3.76
N LEU A 170 -10.65 5.34 -4.18
CA LEU A 170 -10.78 6.58 -3.43
C LEU A 170 -11.40 6.30 -2.05
N ILE A 171 -12.58 5.67 -2.01
CA ILE A 171 -13.27 5.32 -0.75
C ILE A 171 -12.43 4.36 0.10
N LYS A 172 -11.76 3.39 -0.53
CA LYS A 172 -10.84 2.44 0.14
C LYS A 172 -9.68 3.16 0.82
N CYS A 173 -9.21 4.26 0.25
CA CYS A 173 -8.06 4.98 0.78
C CYS A 173 -8.47 6.02 1.82
N THR A 174 -9.47 6.87 1.56
CA THR A 174 -9.76 8.04 2.40
C THR A 174 -10.02 7.71 3.87
N PHE A 175 -11.13 7.05 4.18
CA PHE A 175 -11.54 6.80 5.56
C PHE A 175 -10.56 5.86 6.31
N PRO A 176 -10.08 4.75 5.72
CA PRO A 176 -9.12 3.89 6.39
C PRO A 176 -7.75 4.53 6.66
N TYR A 177 -7.28 5.47 5.83
CA TYR A 177 -6.05 6.22 6.14
C TYR A 177 -6.24 7.16 7.33
N GLY A 178 -7.42 7.78 7.50
CA GLY A 178 -7.75 8.53 8.71
C GLY A 178 -7.64 7.66 9.97
N ILE A 179 -8.21 6.44 9.94
CA ILE A 179 -8.11 5.47 11.05
C ILE A 179 -6.65 5.09 11.31
N PHE A 180 -5.88 4.80 10.25
CA PHE A 180 -4.45 4.47 10.37
C PHE A 180 -3.69 5.52 11.19
N PHE A 181 -3.82 6.80 10.81
CA PHE A 181 -3.08 7.88 11.45
C PHE A 181 -3.55 8.15 12.88
N VAL A 182 -4.86 8.12 13.14
CA VAL A 182 -5.39 8.29 14.51
C VAL A 182 -4.94 7.16 15.43
N THR A 183 -5.06 5.90 15.00
CA THR A 183 -4.59 4.76 15.80
C THR A 183 -3.09 4.83 16.03
N ASN A 184 -2.31 5.21 15.01
CA ASN A 184 -0.86 5.37 15.17
C ASN A 184 -0.50 6.48 16.17
N TYR A 185 -1.17 7.63 16.08
CA TYR A 185 -0.99 8.76 16.98
C TYR A 185 -1.32 8.38 18.43
N LYS A 186 -2.48 7.75 18.67
CA LYS A 186 -2.87 7.33 20.02
C LYS A 186 -1.94 6.29 20.63
N LEU A 187 -1.43 5.35 19.83
CA LEU A 187 -0.45 4.38 20.32
C LEU A 187 0.92 5.02 20.59
N ARG A 188 1.32 6.02 19.80
CA ARG A 188 2.54 6.82 20.08
C ARG A 188 2.43 7.57 21.40
N GLU A 189 1.27 8.18 21.65
CA GLU A 189 0.95 8.88 22.90
C GLU A 189 1.01 7.92 24.09
N ILE A 190 0.30 6.78 24.02
CA ILE A 190 0.28 5.75 25.09
C ILE A 190 1.68 5.22 25.42
N PHE A 191 2.51 5.01 24.38
CA PHE A 191 3.86 4.48 24.57
C PHE A 191 4.93 5.56 24.81
N ASN A 192 4.54 6.84 24.91
CA ASN A 192 5.43 7.99 25.07
C ASN A 192 6.57 8.06 24.03
N LEU A 193 6.28 7.66 22.78
CA LEU A 193 7.31 7.47 21.75
C LEU A 193 7.95 8.76 21.26
N ASP A 194 7.26 9.88 21.42
CA ASP A 194 7.74 11.18 20.96
C ASP A 194 8.57 11.90 22.05
N LEU A 195 8.63 11.36 23.28
CA LEU A 195 9.45 11.85 24.40
C LEU A 195 10.78 11.11 24.55
N ASP A 196 10.84 9.85 24.08
CA ASP A 196 12.06 9.03 24.13
C ASP A 196 13.10 9.52 23.10
N GLN A 197 14.07 10.34 23.53
CA GLN A 197 15.19 10.80 22.68
C GLN A 197 16.24 9.71 22.39
N ASN A 198 16.18 8.57 23.09
CA ASN A 198 17.10 7.47 22.90
C ASN A 198 16.73 6.61 21.69
N THR A 199 17.62 6.51 20.70
CA THR A 199 17.51 5.61 19.54
C THR A 199 17.75 4.14 19.91
N SER A 200 16.98 3.63 20.87
CA SER A 200 17.08 2.24 21.33
C SER A 200 16.34 1.29 20.37
N PHE A 201 16.80 0.04 20.29
CA PHE A 201 16.07 -1.02 19.59
C PHE A 201 14.63 -1.16 20.11
N LEU A 202 14.43 -0.97 21.42
CA LEU A 202 13.10 -0.99 22.04
C LEU A 202 12.19 0.11 21.49
N LEU A 203 12.71 1.34 21.30
CA LEU A 203 11.94 2.44 20.71
C LEU A 203 11.47 2.10 19.30
N LEU A 204 12.36 1.54 18.48
CA LEU A 204 12.02 1.07 17.14
C LEU A 204 10.90 0.01 17.19
N VAL A 205 11.04 -1.00 18.06
CA VAL A 205 10.02 -2.05 18.22
C VAL A 205 8.66 -1.44 18.59
N LYS A 206 8.61 -0.53 19.57
CA LYS A 206 7.35 0.15 19.94
C LYS A 206 6.75 0.95 18.78
N LYS A 207 7.56 1.68 18.00
CA LYS A 207 7.10 2.39 16.79
C LYS A 207 6.53 1.43 15.74
N VAL A 208 7.18 0.28 15.53
CA VAL A 208 6.69 -0.77 14.62
C VAL A 208 5.36 -1.36 15.11
N PHE A 209 5.20 -1.59 16.41
CA PHE A 209 3.93 -2.05 16.97
C PHE A 209 2.81 -1.01 16.80
N ALA A 210 3.08 0.25 17.11
CA ALA A 210 2.11 1.34 16.93
C ALA A 210 1.65 1.46 15.46
N ALA A 211 2.59 1.40 14.51
CA ALA A 211 2.27 1.47 13.08
C ALA A 211 1.68 0.16 12.54
N GLY A 212 2.07 -0.99 13.08
CA GLY A 212 1.53 -2.30 12.76
C GLY A 212 0.05 -2.41 13.12
N ILE A 213 -0.31 -2.06 14.36
CA ILE A 213 -1.71 -2.06 14.84
C ILE A 213 -2.56 -1.05 14.05
N GLY A 214 -2.06 0.17 13.83
CA GLY A 214 -2.73 1.15 12.97
C GLY A 214 -2.98 0.60 11.56
N GLY A 215 -2.01 -0.12 11.01
CA GLY A 215 -2.14 -0.83 9.73
C GLY A 215 -3.18 -1.95 9.75
N GLN A 216 -3.30 -2.70 10.85
CA GLN A 216 -4.36 -3.72 10.99
C GLN A 216 -5.74 -3.07 11.01
N CYS A 217 -5.94 -2.01 11.79
CA CYS A 217 -7.20 -1.27 11.82
C CYS A 217 -7.58 -0.73 10.44
N HIS A 218 -6.61 -0.15 9.73
CA HIS A 218 -6.78 0.27 8.33
C HIS A 218 -7.27 -0.88 7.46
N TRP A 219 -6.59 -2.02 7.49
CA TRP A 219 -6.95 -3.15 6.64
C TRP A 219 -8.31 -3.74 7.02
N LEU A 220 -8.65 -3.87 8.31
CA LEU A 220 -9.96 -4.37 8.74
C LEU A 220 -11.12 -3.55 8.15
N CYS A 221 -10.96 -2.23 8.05
CA CYS A 221 -11.93 -1.35 7.42
C CYS A 221 -11.86 -1.36 5.88
N ALA A 222 -10.66 -1.36 5.31
CA ALA A 222 -10.45 -1.25 3.86
C ALA A 222 -10.73 -2.56 3.10
N TYR A 223 -10.62 -3.72 3.76
CA TYR A 223 -10.56 -5.02 3.09
C TYR A 223 -11.80 -5.36 2.24
N PRO A 224 -13.05 -5.14 2.70
CA PRO A 224 -14.23 -5.38 1.86
C PRO A 224 -14.23 -4.58 0.56
N LEU A 225 -13.83 -3.31 0.64
CA LEU A 225 -13.71 -2.42 -0.51
C LEU A 225 -12.57 -2.88 -1.43
N ASP A 226 -11.48 -3.37 -0.87
CA ASP A 226 -10.35 -3.91 -1.61
C ASP A 226 -10.71 -5.16 -2.41
N VAL A 227 -11.55 -6.06 -1.86
CA VAL A 227 -12.07 -7.23 -2.59
C VAL A 227 -12.92 -6.81 -3.78
N ILE A 228 -13.83 -5.84 -3.61
CA ILE A 228 -14.66 -5.30 -4.69
C ILE A 228 -13.77 -4.66 -5.76
N LYS A 229 -12.83 -3.82 -5.35
CA LYS A 229 -11.89 -3.12 -6.21
C LYS A 229 -11.03 -4.08 -7.03
N SER A 230 -10.48 -5.13 -6.42
CA SER A 230 -9.69 -6.15 -7.13
C SER A 230 -10.50 -6.84 -8.22
N ASN A 231 -11.78 -7.15 -7.95
CA ASN A 231 -12.69 -7.73 -8.94
C ASN A 231 -13.02 -6.75 -10.08
N ILE A 232 -13.25 -5.47 -9.77
CA ILE A 232 -13.51 -4.43 -10.77
C ILE A 232 -12.28 -4.21 -11.65
N GLN A 233 -11.08 -4.06 -11.08
CA GLN A 233 -9.84 -3.81 -11.82
C GLN A 233 -9.39 -5.00 -12.69
N ASN A 234 -9.72 -6.22 -12.26
CA ASN A 234 -9.47 -7.43 -13.05
C ASN A 234 -10.51 -7.65 -14.18
N SER A 235 -11.69 -7.03 -14.10
CA SER A 235 -12.72 -7.14 -15.14
C SER A 235 -12.31 -6.43 -16.42
N ARG A 236 -12.64 -7.02 -17.58
CA ARG A 236 -12.48 -6.37 -18.89
C ARG A 236 -13.47 -5.23 -19.12
N ASN A 237 -14.63 -5.29 -18.47
CA ASN A 237 -15.70 -4.30 -18.60
C ASN A 237 -15.71 -3.38 -17.39
N ASN A 238 -16.15 -2.14 -17.59
CA ASN A 238 -16.34 -1.18 -16.50
C ASN A 238 -17.57 -1.56 -15.66
N LEU A 239 -17.35 -2.34 -14.60
CA LEU A 239 -18.41 -2.82 -13.71
C LEU A 239 -18.79 -1.75 -12.69
N ARG A 240 -20.10 -1.62 -12.42
CA ARG A 240 -20.59 -0.80 -11.31
C ARG A 240 -20.22 -1.43 -9.97
N ILE A 241 -19.90 -0.58 -8.99
CA ILE A 241 -19.50 -1.00 -7.64
C ILE A 241 -20.60 -1.83 -6.98
N ILE A 242 -21.83 -1.31 -6.93
CA ILE A 242 -22.99 -1.95 -6.31
C ILE A 242 -23.31 -3.29 -6.99
N HIS A 243 -23.25 -3.34 -8.32
CA HIS A 243 -23.49 -4.58 -9.07
C HIS A 243 -22.44 -5.65 -8.70
N THR A 244 -21.17 -5.26 -8.61
CA THR A 244 -20.09 -6.20 -8.23
C THR A 244 -20.26 -6.67 -6.79
N ALA A 245 -20.56 -5.77 -5.85
CA ALA A 245 -20.80 -6.11 -4.45
C ALA A 245 -21.99 -7.07 -4.30
N ARG A 246 -23.14 -6.76 -4.91
CA ARG A 246 -24.33 -7.62 -4.89
C ARG A 246 -24.04 -8.98 -5.51
N ARG A 247 -23.33 -9.03 -6.63
CA ARG A 247 -22.95 -10.29 -7.28
C ARG A 247 -22.05 -11.16 -6.39
N LEU A 248 -21.07 -10.57 -5.71
CA LEU A 248 -20.20 -11.29 -4.78
C LEU A 248 -20.96 -11.81 -3.57
N TYR A 249 -21.81 -10.96 -2.99
CA TYR A 249 -22.67 -11.32 -1.86
C TYR A 249 -23.60 -12.50 -2.20
N MET A 250 -24.33 -12.43 -3.31
CA MET A 250 -25.27 -13.48 -3.71
C MET A 250 -24.58 -14.82 -4.02
N ARG A 251 -23.31 -14.80 -4.45
CA ARG A 251 -22.57 -16.03 -4.82
C ARG A 251 -21.82 -16.67 -3.66
N HIS A 252 -21.33 -15.89 -2.72
CA HIS A 252 -20.36 -16.37 -1.73
C HIS A 252 -20.65 -15.93 -0.28
N GLY A 253 -21.64 -15.07 -0.07
CA GLY A 253 -22.00 -14.51 1.24
C GLY A 253 -21.03 -13.43 1.76
N LEU A 254 -21.29 -12.95 2.98
CA LEU A 254 -20.53 -11.84 3.61
C LEU A 254 -19.07 -12.16 3.88
N LEU A 255 -18.76 -13.39 4.29
CA LEU A 255 -17.40 -13.78 4.64
C LEU A 255 -16.44 -13.71 3.43
N HIS A 256 -16.97 -13.72 2.21
CA HIS A 256 -16.15 -13.56 1.00
C HIS A 256 -15.42 -12.22 0.94
N PHE A 257 -16.02 -11.17 1.52
CA PHE A 257 -15.39 -9.84 1.55
C PHE A 257 -14.15 -9.79 2.44
N TYR A 258 -13.92 -10.79 3.29
CA TYR A 258 -12.75 -10.93 4.16
C TYR A 258 -11.81 -12.08 3.75
N LYS A 259 -12.06 -12.67 2.58
CA LYS A 259 -11.30 -13.82 2.09
C LYS A 259 -9.83 -13.47 1.81
N GLY A 260 -8.93 -14.02 2.62
CA GLY A 260 -7.48 -13.82 2.51
C GLY A 260 -6.95 -12.68 3.38
N ILE A 261 -7.75 -12.14 4.30
CA ILE A 261 -7.33 -11.02 5.17
C ILE A 261 -6.12 -11.38 6.02
N SER A 262 -6.00 -12.62 6.50
CA SER A 262 -4.87 -13.09 7.31
C SER A 262 -3.51 -12.86 6.64
N VAL A 263 -3.42 -13.04 5.32
CA VAL A 263 -2.20 -12.81 4.53
C VAL A 263 -1.78 -11.34 4.60
N VAL A 264 -2.77 -10.44 4.58
CA VAL A 264 -2.53 -9.00 4.64
C VAL A 264 -2.18 -8.56 6.04
N LEU A 265 -2.86 -9.09 7.06
CA LEU A 265 -2.56 -8.80 8.46
C LEU A 265 -1.14 -9.27 8.82
N LEU A 266 -0.73 -10.44 8.33
CA LEU A 266 0.63 -10.95 8.50
C LEU A 266 1.66 -10.05 7.80
N ARG A 267 1.34 -9.53 6.61
CA ARG A 267 2.21 -8.64 5.84
C ARG A 267 2.46 -7.30 6.54
N THR A 268 1.50 -6.79 7.31
CA THR A 268 1.55 -5.43 7.86
C THR A 268 2.76 -5.18 8.74
N PHE A 269 3.10 -6.11 9.65
CA PHE A 269 4.25 -5.98 10.54
C PHE A 269 5.62 -5.98 9.84
N PRO A 270 5.99 -6.99 9.02
CA PRO A 270 7.28 -6.99 8.33
C PRO A 270 7.41 -5.82 7.36
N PHE A 271 6.31 -5.43 6.70
CA PHE A 271 6.27 -4.23 5.86
C PHE A 271 6.57 -2.96 6.66
N THR A 272 5.92 -2.77 7.80
CA THR A 272 6.13 -1.59 8.66
C THR A 272 7.54 -1.58 9.25
N ALA A 273 8.04 -2.73 9.70
CA ALA A 273 9.37 -2.87 10.28
C ALA A 273 10.46 -2.44 9.30
N ILE A 274 10.45 -2.98 8.08
CA ILE A 274 11.47 -2.63 7.08
C ILE A 274 11.36 -1.16 6.63
N ASN A 275 10.14 -0.64 6.48
CA ASN A 275 9.94 0.76 6.10
C ASN A 275 10.56 1.70 7.15
N LEU A 276 10.27 1.48 8.43
CA LEU A 276 10.78 2.33 9.49
C LEU A 276 12.30 2.22 9.64
N LEU A 277 12.83 0.98 9.64
CA LEU A 277 14.27 0.70 9.71
C LEU A 277 15.05 1.38 8.59
N VAL A 278 14.58 1.22 7.35
CA VAL A 278 15.24 1.81 6.18
C VAL A 278 15.10 3.33 6.21
N TYR A 279 13.94 3.86 6.58
CA TYR A 279 13.73 5.30 6.70
C TYR A 279 14.70 5.93 7.70
N GLU A 280 14.78 5.41 8.92
CA GLU A 280 15.66 5.95 9.97
C GLU A 280 17.15 5.83 9.58
N SER A 281 17.54 4.71 8.98
CA SER A 281 18.92 4.48 8.53
C SER A 281 19.34 5.45 7.41
N ILE A 282 18.48 5.62 6.40
CA ILE A 282 18.77 6.51 5.26
C ILE A 282 18.70 7.97 5.71
N SER A 283 17.69 8.35 6.47
CA SER A 283 17.53 9.71 7.00
C SER A 283 18.75 10.10 7.83
N SER A 284 19.17 9.26 8.79
CA SER A 284 20.38 9.49 9.60
C SER A 284 21.64 9.66 8.76
N LYS A 285 21.83 8.82 7.74
CA LYS A 285 23.00 8.90 6.87
C LYS A 285 23.00 10.16 5.99
N LEU A 286 21.85 10.52 5.42
CA LEU A 286 21.73 11.71 4.59
C LEU A 286 21.86 13.00 5.41
N THR A 287 21.31 13.04 6.63
CA THR A 287 21.49 14.17 7.55
C THR A 287 22.98 14.37 7.88
N LYS A 288 23.72 13.31 8.20
CA LYS A 288 25.17 13.41 8.44
C LYS A 288 25.93 13.95 7.22
N LEU A 289 25.56 13.53 6.01
CA LEU A 289 26.19 14.00 4.78
C LEU A 289 25.81 15.45 4.42
N ALA A 290 24.61 15.91 4.78
CA ALA A 290 24.16 17.27 4.49
C ALA A 290 24.80 18.32 5.41
N PHE A 291 25.25 17.91 6.60
CA PHE A 291 25.89 18.78 7.59
C PHE A 291 27.42 18.58 7.71
N GLN A 292 28.03 17.83 6.79
CA GLN A 292 29.49 17.67 6.64
C GLN A 292 30.04 18.56 5.53
#